data_AF-A0A0R1E827-F1
#
_entry.id   AF-A0A0R1E827-F1
#
_cell.length_a   1.000
_cell.length_b   1.000
_cell.length_c   1.000
_cell.angle_alpha   90.00
_cell.angle_beta   90.00
_cell.angle_gamma   90.00
#
_symmetry.space_group_name_H-M   'P 1'
#
loop_
_entity.id
_entity.type
_entity.pdbx_description
1 polymer ?
#
loop_
_entity_poly.entity_id
_entity_poly.type
_entity_poly.pdbx_seq_one_letter_code
_entity_poly.pdbx_strand_id
1 'polypeptide(L)'
;PYTVCIYSGQLDIIVAYPLTRNYLNHLKFPGSDKYKVAPREIWRIDGEIAGYVKHAGHLVEIMVRNAGHMAPHDQPKWLYEMINHLTHYKH
;
A
#
# COMPACT_ATOMS: atom_id res chain seq x y z
N PRO A 1 7.76 -11.53 14.03
CA PRO A 1 6.82 -10.40 13.87
C PRO A 1 6.26 -10.43 12.45
N TYR A 2 4.97 -10.14 12.25
CA TYR A 2 4.34 -10.22 10.93
C TYR A 2 4.42 -8.88 10.21
N THR A 3 4.75 -8.91 8.93
CA THR A 3 4.57 -7.77 8.03
C THR A 3 3.11 -7.67 7.61
N VAL A 4 2.53 -6.48 7.75
CA VAL A 4 1.14 -6.19 7.38
C VAL A 4 1.16 -5.21 6.21
N CYS A 5 0.53 -5.61 5.10
CA CYS A 5 0.32 -4.73 3.96
C CYS A 5 -1.15 -4.31 3.90
N ILE A 6 -1.41 -3.02 3.77
CA ILE A 6 -2.72 -2.47 3.44
C ILE A 6 -2.59 -1.75 2.11
N TYR A 7 -3.33 -2.21 1.11
CA TYR A 7 -3.36 -1.58 -0.21
C TYR A 7 -4.77 -1.08 -0.56
N SER A 8 -4.85 -0.04 -1.38
CA SER A 8 -6.13 0.47 -1.91
C SER A 8 -5.96 0.96 -3.34
N GLY A 9 -6.97 0.74 -4.18
CA GLY A 9 -7.05 1.34 -5.50
C GLY A 9 -7.31 2.84 -5.42
N GLN A 10 -6.61 3.63 -6.25
CA GLN A 10 -6.76 5.09 -6.31
C GLN A 10 -8.18 5.56 -6.64
N LEU A 11 -8.92 4.78 -7.42
CA LEU A 11 -10.24 5.12 -7.97
C LEU A 11 -11.40 4.45 -7.22
N ASP A 12 -11.12 3.75 -6.12
CA ASP A 12 -12.17 3.20 -5.26
C ASP A 12 -12.91 4.33 -4.53
N ILE A 13 -14.25 4.33 -4.62
CA ILE A 13 -15.12 5.28 -3.96
C ILE A 13 -15.81 4.71 -2.71
N ILE A 14 -15.88 3.38 -2.58
CA ILE A 14 -16.55 2.70 -1.47
C ILE A 14 -15.59 2.60 -0.28
N VAL A 15 -14.36 2.14 -0.52
CA VAL A 15 -13.28 2.06 0.48
C VAL A 15 -12.10 2.92 0.03
N ALA A 16 -12.40 4.20 -0.16
CA ALA A 16 -11.47 5.13 -0.79
C ALA A 16 -10.16 5.28 -0.01
N TYR A 17 -9.05 5.36 -0.74
CA TYR A 17 -7.70 5.50 -0.18
C TYR A 17 -7.54 6.59 0.90
N PRO A 18 -8.12 7.81 0.77
CA PRO A 18 -8.05 8.82 1.83
C PRO A 18 -8.66 8.36 3.16
N LEU A 19 -9.71 7.53 3.14
CA LEU A 19 -10.34 6.98 4.34
C LEU A 19 -9.41 5.97 5.04
N THR A 20 -8.82 5.05 4.28
CA THR A 20 -7.82 4.10 4.77
C THR A 20 -6.62 4.81 5.39
N ARG A 21 -6.12 5.87 4.73
CA ARG A 21 -5.05 6.71 5.29
C ARG A 21 -5.44 7.39 6.58
N ASN A 22 -6.63 7.96 6.64
CA ASN A 22 -7.10 8.63 7.85
C ASN A 22 -7.21 7.64 9.01
N TYR A 23 -7.74 6.43 8.75
CA TYR A 23 -7.76 5.34 9.74
C TYR A 23 -6.35 5.00 10.24
N LEU A 24 -5.40 4.76 9.33
CA LEU A 24 -4.02 4.42 9.68
C LEU A 24 -3.29 5.53 10.47
N ASN A 25 -3.58 6.80 10.19
CA ASN A 25 -3.02 7.93 10.95
C ASN A 25 -3.48 7.96 12.42
N HIS A 26 -4.66 7.40 12.73
CA HIS A 26 -5.23 7.35 14.08
C HIS A 26 -5.05 5.99 14.76
N LEU A 27 -4.70 4.96 14.01
CA LEU A 27 -4.48 3.62 14.52
C LEU A 27 -3.25 3.59 15.45
N LYS A 28 -3.41 2.98 16.63
CA LYS A 28 -2.31 2.75 17.58
C LYS A 28 -1.67 1.39 17.30
N PHE A 29 -0.39 1.39 16.94
CA PHE A 29 0.42 0.20 16.70
C PHE A 29 1.91 0.50 16.93
N PRO A 30 2.80 -0.50 17.06
CA PRO A 30 4.23 -0.30 17.36
C PRO A 30 5.05 0.57 16.38
N GLY A 31 4.45 1.10 15.31
CA GLY A 31 5.07 2.01 14.35
C GLY A 31 4.25 3.27 14.05
N SER A 32 3.20 3.57 14.83
CA SER A 32 2.25 4.65 14.51
C SER A 32 2.90 6.03 14.39
N ASP A 33 3.86 6.36 15.24
CA ASP A 33 4.52 7.67 15.19
C ASP A 33 5.47 7.78 13.99
N LYS A 34 6.13 6.68 13.62
CA LYS A 34 6.89 6.60 12.35
C LYS A 34 5.96 6.75 11.16
N TYR A 35 4.79 6.11 11.19
CA TYR A 35 3.80 6.22 10.13
C TYR A 35 3.34 7.66 9.93
N LYS A 36 3.03 8.43 10.98
CA LYS A 36 2.56 9.82 10.81
C LYS A 36 3.52 10.69 9.99
N VAL A 37 4.83 10.51 10.17
CA VAL A 37 5.87 11.32 9.52
C VAL A 37 6.51 10.67 8.29
N ALA A 38 6.28 9.38 8.04
CA ALA A 38 6.94 8.69 6.92
C ALA A 38 6.52 9.28 5.56
N PRO A 39 7.46 9.44 4.62
CA PRO A 39 7.19 9.98 3.30
C PRO A 39 6.35 9.00 2.46
N ARG A 40 5.72 9.52 1.41
CA ARG A 40 5.18 8.69 0.33
C ARG A 40 6.24 8.57 -0.74
N GLU A 41 6.59 7.35 -1.10
CA GLU A 41 7.59 7.05 -2.13
C GLU A 41 6.90 6.54 -3.39
N ILE A 42 7.47 6.86 -4.56
CA ILE A 42 6.95 6.38 -5.84
C ILE A 42 7.31 4.90 -5.98
N TRP A 43 6.31 4.05 -6.13
CA TRP A 43 6.50 2.63 -6.42
C TRP A 43 6.40 2.38 -7.92
N ARG A 44 7.43 1.72 -8.48
CA ARG A 44 7.53 1.43 -9.91
C ARG A 44 7.65 -0.06 -10.19
N ILE A 45 7.07 -0.50 -11.31
CA ILE A 45 7.25 -1.82 -11.90
C ILE A 45 7.55 -1.59 -13.38
N ASP A 46 8.67 -2.15 -13.86
CA ASP A 46 9.13 -2.02 -15.25
C ASP A 46 9.20 -0.56 -15.77
N GLY A 47 9.65 0.35 -14.92
CA GLY A 47 9.78 1.78 -15.24
C GLY A 47 8.48 2.57 -15.14
N GLU A 48 7.31 1.93 -15.05
CA GLU A 48 6.02 2.60 -14.89
C GLU A 48 5.73 2.92 -13.43
N ILE A 49 5.01 4.02 -13.17
CA ILE A 49 4.51 4.31 -11.82
C ILE A 49 3.32 3.40 -11.55
N ALA A 50 3.54 2.36 -10.73
CA ALA A 50 2.49 1.43 -10.30
C ALA A 50 1.66 2.02 -9.15
N GLY A 51 2.26 2.92 -8.36
CA GLY A 51 1.58 3.50 -7.21
C GLY A 51 2.50 4.31 -6.32
N TYR A 52 2.06 4.45 -5.07
CA TYR A 52 2.83 5.08 -4.00
C TYR A 52 2.84 4.20 -2.77
N VAL A 53 3.99 4.07 -2.14
CA VAL A 53 4.19 3.25 -0.94
C VAL A 53 4.59 4.11 0.25
N LYS A 54 4.24 3.67 1.44
CA LYS A 54 4.68 4.25 2.70
C LYS A 54 5.01 3.14 3.69
N HIS A 55 6.19 3.22 4.30
CA HIS A 55 6.71 2.22 5.23
C HIS A 55 6.73 2.75 6.66
N ALA A 56 6.29 1.92 7.62
CA ALA A 56 6.35 2.25 9.04
C ALA A 56 6.53 0.99 9.91
N GLY A 57 7.78 0.60 10.13
CA GLY A 57 8.10 -0.65 10.82
C GLY A 57 7.60 -1.84 10.01
N HIS A 58 6.70 -2.64 10.59
CA HIS A 58 6.09 -3.80 9.92
C HIS A 58 4.84 -3.47 9.09
N LEU A 59 4.40 -2.20 9.06
CA LEU A 59 3.29 -1.77 8.21
C LEU A 59 3.81 -1.25 6.87
N VAL A 60 3.23 -1.74 5.79
CA VAL A 60 3.38 -1.23 4.42
C VAL A 60 2.02 -0.76 3.93
N GLU A 61 1.92 0.50 3.55
CA GLU A 61 0.71 1.09 2.97
C GLU A 61 0.95 1.37 1.49
N ILE A 62 0.05 0.90 0.60
CA ILE A 62 0.21 1.05 -0.85
C ILE A 62 -1.06 1.66 -1.47
N MET A 63 -0.90 2.74 -2.24
CA MET A 63 -1.93 3.20 -3.18
C MET A 63 -1.60 2.67 -4.57
N VAL A 64 -2.49 1.87 -5.15
CA VAL A 64 -2.35 1.36 -6.52
C VAL A 64 -2.94 2.36 -7.50
N ARG A 65 -2.13 2.87 -8.42
CA ARG A 65 -2.56 3.84 -9.44
C ARG A 65 -3.53 3.16 -10.42
N ASN A 66 -4.46 3.92 -11.01
CA ASN A 66 -5.36 3.43 -12.07
C ASN A 66 -6.14 2.13 -11.71
N ALA A 67 -6.49 1.97 -10.44
CA ALA A 67 -7.22 0.81 -9.93
C ALA A 67 -8.41 1.26 -9.09
N GLY A 68 -9.56 0.61 -9.23
CA GLY A 68 -10.75 0.79 -8.40
C GLY A 68 -10.78 -0.18 -7.22
N HIS A 69 -11.98 -0.60 -6.83
CA HIS A 69 -12.20 -1.48 -5.67
C HIS A 69 -11.51 -2.85 -5.83
N MET A 70 -11.62 -3.44 -7.02
CA MET A 70 -11.00 -4.72 -7.34
C MET A 70 -9.60 -4.50 -7.95
N ALA A 71 -8.67 -3.95 -7.18
CA ALA A 71 -7.35 -3.60 -7.68
C ALA A 71 -6.59 -4.74 -8.41
N PRO A 72 -6.69 -6.03 -7.99
CA PRO A 72 -6.10 -7.13 -8.74
C PRO A 72 -6.74 -7.38 -10.12
N HIS A 73 -8.02 -7.04 -10.30
CA HIS A 73 -8.68 -7.10 -11.60
C HIS A 73 -8.20 -5.96 -12.50
N ASP A 74 -8.09 -4.74 -11.97
CA ASP A 74 -7.78 -3.54 -12.76
C ASP A 74 -6.28 -3.42 -13.08
N GLN A 75 -5.40 -3.89 -12.19
CA GLN A 75 -3.94 -3.83 -12.32
C GLN A 75 -3.28 -5.18 -11.99
N PRO A 76 -3.59 -6.25 -12.74
CA PRO A 76 -3.21 -7.63 -12.39
C PRO A 76 -1.69 -7.82 -12.28
N LYS A 77 -0.92 -7.22 -13.21
CA LYS A 77 0.55 -7.31 -13.21
C LYS A 77 1.15 -6.70 -11.95
N TRP A 78 0.78 -5.46 -11.62
CA TRP A 78 1.35 -4.75 -10.47
C TRP A 78 0.97 -5.44 -9.15
N LEU A 79 -0.27 -5.93 -9.03
CA LEU A 79 -0.71 -6.65 -7.83
C LEU A 79 -0.05 -8.02 -7.70
N TYR A 80 0.16 -8.75 -8.80
CA TYR A 80 0.91 -10.01 -8.78
C TYR A 80 2.32 -9.79 -8.26
N GLU A 81 3.07 -8.83 -8.82
CA GLU A 81 4.42 -8.49 -8.37
C GLU A 81 4.45 -8.06 -6.91
N MET A 82 3.50 -7.22 -6.49
CA MET A 82 3.36 -6.78 -5.09
C MET A 82 3.14 -7.95 -4.14
N ILE A 83 2.18 -8.83 -4.43
CA ILE A 83 1.86 -9.98 -3.58
C ILE A 83 3.03 -10.97 -3.56
N ASN A 84 3.61 -11.26 -4.72
CA ASN A 84 4.75 -12.16 -4.84
C ASN A 84 5.93 -11.64 -3.99
N HIS A 85 6.25 -10.35 -4.11
CA HIS A 85 7.27 -9.70 -3.30
C HIS A 85 6.96 -9.81 -1.81
N LEU A 86 5.77 -9.38 -1.35
CA LEU A 86 5.40 -9.38 0.08
C LEU A 86 5.41 -10.77 0.73
N THR A 87 5.09 -11.81 -0.03
CA THR A 87 4.95 -13.18 0.48
C THR A 87 6.23 -14.00 0.41
N HIS A 88 7.16 -13.65 -0.49
CA HIS A 88 8.44 -14.32 -0.64
C HIS A 88 9.62 -13.51 -0.12
N TYR A 89 9.38 -12.28 0.34
CA TYR A 89 10.41 -11.47 0.99
C TYR A 89 10.94 -12.21 2.23
N LYS A 90 12.22 -12.59 2.17
CA LYS A 90 12.95 -13.12 3.32
C LYS A 90 13.73 -11.97 3.94
N HIS A 91 13.49 -11.75 5.24
CA HIS A 91 14.25 -10.81 6.06
C HIS A 91 15.75 -11.14 6.04
#